data_AF-A0A6A3HMY9-F1
#
_entry.id   AF-A0A6A3HMY9-F1
#
_cell.length_a   1.000
_cell.length_b   1.000
_cell.length_c   1.000
_cell.angle_alpha   90.00
_cell.angle_beta   90.00
_cell.angle_gamma   90.00
#
_symmetry.space_group_name_H-M   'P 1'
#
loop_
_entity.id
_entity.type
_entity.pdbx_description
1 polymer ?
#
loop_
_entity_poly.entity_id
_entity_poly.type
_entity_poly.pdbx_seq_one_letter_code
_entity_poly.pdbx_strand_id
1 'polypeptide(L)'
;MLLRGSKLRNTSYVYGLVVNTGTDSKIMMSSGDEFPVQVSSIDEITNKQVIVVVIISVVMSLTGAIGDRHWMSGLNLPTYLELGSWDDSFMEAFVYFFATLASMVPITLYVAITLVKALQGLLYGA
;
A
#
# COMPACT_ATOMS: atom_id res chain seq x y z
N MET A 1 -11.49 -41.06 -24.57
CA MET A 1 -10.28 -40.27 -24.24
C MET A 1 -10.27 -40.03 -22.74
N LEU A 2 -9.26 -40.50 -22.01
CA LEU A 2 -9.09 -40.18 -20.59
C LEU A 2 -8.40 -38.83 -20.48
N LEU A 3 -9.06 -37.86 -19.86
CA LEU A 3 -8.51 -36.53 -19.64
C LEU A 3 -7.74 -36.52 -18.30
N ARG A 4 -6.62 -35.79 -18.25
CA ARG A 4 -5.86 -35.54 -17.02
C ARG A 4 -6.82 -34.96 -15.98
N GLY A 5 -7.00 -35.65 -14.85
CA GLY A 5 -7.97 -35.31 -13.78
C GLY A 5 -9.13 -36.30 -13.58
N SER A 6 -9.41 -37.19 -14.54
CA SER A 6 -10.41 -38.25 -14.34
C SER A 6 -9.82 -39.43 -13.55
N LYS A 7 -10.41 -39.76 -12.40
CA LYS A 7 -10.06 -40.99 -11.65
C LYS A 7 -10.83 -42.18 -12.21
N LEU A 8 -10.10 -43.18 -12.69
CA LEU A 8 -10.65 -44.50 -13.00
C LEU A 8 -11.10 -45.16 -11.70
N ARG A 9 -12.41 -45.39 -11.57
CA ARG A 9 -13.00 -46.26 -10.54
C ARG A 9 -13.50 -47.54 -11.21
N ASN A 10 -13.36 -48.65 -10.50
CA ASN A 10 -13.90 -49.96 -10.89
C ASN A 10 -13.22 -50.66 -12.10
N THR A 11 -11.89 -50.55 -12.24
CA THR A 11 -11.10 -51.34 -13.21
C THR A 11 -9.66 -51.51 -12.71
N SER A 12 -9.08 -52.72 -12.77
CA SER A 12 -7.74 -52.99 -12.21
C SER A 12 -6.61 -52.33 -13.00
N TYR A 13 -6.62 -52.37 -14.34
CA TYR A 13 -5.60 -51.74 -15.19
C TYR A 13 -6.18 -51.35 -16.54
N VAL A 14 -5.64 -50.29 -17.16
CA VAL A 14 -5.95 -49.89 -18.53
C VAL A 14 -4.64 -49.60 -19.26
N TYR A 15 -4.53 -50.06 -20.51
CA TYR A 15 -3.44 -49.69 -21.41
C TYR A 15 -3.93 -48.57 -22.33
N GLY A 16 -3.22 -47.45 -22.37
CA GLY A 16 -3.59 -46.30 -23.18
C GLY A 16 -2.36 -45.54 -23.67
N LEU A 17 -2.45 -44.99 -24.87
CA LEU A 17 -1.41 -44.16 -25.48
C LEU A 17 -1.66 -42.68 -25.10
N VAL A 18 -0.64 -42.03 -24.55
CA VAL A 18 -0.74 -40.62 -24.13
C VAL A 18 -0.51 -39.73 -25.35
N VAL A 19 -1.58 -39.10 -25.85
CA VAL A 19 -1.53 -38.23 -27.03
C VAL A 19 -1.23 -36.77 -26.67
N ASN A 20 -1.71 -36.30 -25.50
CA ASN A 20 -1.51 -34.92 -25.04
C ASN A 20 -0.85 -34.91 -23.65
N THR A 21 0.36 -34.35 -23.56
CA THR A 21 1.12 -34.15 -22.31
C THR A 21 1.28 -32.66 -22.02
N GLY A 22 1.42 -32.30 -20.74
CA GLY A 22 1.74 -30.92 -20.36
C GLY A 22 0.67 -29.89 -20.71
N THR A 23 1.11 -28.76 -21.28
CA THR A 23 0.31 -27.57 -21.66
C THR A 23 -0.75 -27.86 -22.69
N ASP A 24 -0.55 -28.92 -23.48
CA ASP A 24 -1.47 -29.33 -24.55
C ASP A 24 -2.63 -30.19 -24.05
N SER A 25 -2.68 -30.50 -22.75
CA SER A 25 -3.87 -31.13 -22.17
C SER A 25 -5.04 -30.15 -22.21
N LYS A 26 -6.20 -30.58 -22.72
CA LYS A 26 -7.41 -29.74 -22.86
C LYS A 26 -7.79 -28.97 -21.58
N ILE A 27 -7.50 -29.54 -20.41
CA ILE A 27 -7.70 -28.85 -19.13
C ILE A 27 -6.72 -27.70 -18.91
N MET A 28 -5.44 -27.82 -19.27
CA MET A 28 -4.45 -26.74 -19.08
C MET A 28 -4.65 -25.61 -20.10
N MET A 29 -5.08 -25.92 -21.32
CA MET A 29 -5.54 -24.89 -22.28
C MET A 29 -6.84 -24.20 -21.84
N SER A 30 -7.72 -24.89 -21.10
CA SER A 30 -8.92 -24.26 -20.53
C SER A 30 -8.60 -23.42 -19.28
N SER A 31 -7.51 -23.72 -18.59
CA SER A 31 -7.08 -22.97 -17.41
C SER A 31 -6.36 -21.67 -17.76
N GLY A 32 -5.88 -21.52 -19.00
CA GLY A 32 -5.15 -20.32 -19.43
C GLY A 32 -3.82 -20.17 -18.70
N ASP A 33 -2.79 -19.70 -19.40
CA ASP A 33 -1.46 -19.42 -18.83
C ASP A 33 -1.47 -18.17 -17.92
N GLU A 34 -2.61 -17.51 -17.82
CA GLU A 34 -2.80 -16.35 -16.98
C GLU A 34 -3.26 -16.84 -15.60
N PHE A 35 -2.34 -16.95 -14.65
CA PHE A 35 -2.72 -16.72 -13.26
C PHE A 35 -3.41 -15.36 -13.25
N PRO A 36 -4.73 -15.26 -13.04
CA PRO A 36 -5.36 -13.96 -13.00
C PRO A 36 -4.67 -13.26 -11.84
N VAL A 37 -3.94 -12.20 -12.16
CA VAL A 37 -3.45 -11.28 -11.13
C VAL A 37 -4.73 -10.75 -10.54
N GLN A 38 -5.18 -11.38 -9.45
CA GLN A 38 -6.27 -10.89 -8.64
C GLN A 38 -5.75 -9.58 -8.09
N VAL A 39 -6.00 -8.51 -8.85
CA VAL A 39 -6.00 -7.14 -8.36
C VAL A 39 -7.09 -7.10 -7.31
N SER A 40 -6.70 -7.57 -6.12
CA SER A 40 -7.61 -7.77 -5.01
C SER A 40 -8.16 -6.41 -4.64
N SER A 41 -9.43 -6.36 -4.25
CA SER A 41 -10.10 -5.16 -3.73
C SER A 41 -9.31 -4.45 -2.60
N ILE A 42 -8.28 -5.09 -2.04
CA ILE A 42 -7.30 -4.51 -1.11
C ILE A 42 -6.56 -3.32 -1.73
N ASP A 43 -6.27 -3.32 -3.03
CA ASP A 43 -5.57 -2.20 -3.67
C ASP A 43 -6.46 -0.94 -3.72
N GLU A 44 -7.77 -1.12 -3.88
CA GLU A 44 -8.75 -0.02 -3.85
C GLU A 44 -8.89 0.57 -2.43
N ILE A 45 -8.94 -0.29 -1.40
CA ILE A 45 -8.99 0.14 0.00
C ILE A 45 -7.71 0.89 0.38
N THR A 46 -6.57 0.40 -0.08
CA THR A 46 -5.27 1.04 0.15
C THR A 46 -5.24 2.44 -0.45
N ASN A 47 -5.68 2.61 -1.70
CA ASN A 47 -5.75 3.92 -2.35
C ASN A 47 -6.63 4.92 -1.55
N LYS A 48 -7.76 4.45 -1.00
CA LYS A 48 -8.64 5.29 -0.19
C LYS A 48 -8.00 5.72 1.13
N GLN A 49 -7.22 4.85 1.78
CA GLN A 49 -6.46 5.22 2.99
C GLN A 49 -5.40 6.29 2.69
N VAL A 50 -4.72 6.22 1.55
CA VAL A 50 -3.73 7.24 1.15
C VAL A 50 -4.37 8.63 1.08
N ILE A 51 -5.54 8.74 0.45
CA ILE A 51 -6.25 10.01 0.32
C ILE A 51 -6.60 10.60 1.69
N VAL A 52 -7.10 9.78 2.63
CA VAL A 52 -7.44 10.23 3.99
C VAL A 52 -6.22 10.74 4.74
N VAL A 53 -5.08 10.04 4.65
CA VAL A 53 -3.84 10.44 5.32
C VAL A 53 -3.32 11.76 4.76
N VAL A 54 -3.35 11.95 3.44
CA VAL A 54 -2.94 13.23 2.80
C VAL A 54 -3.78 14.39 3.32
N ILE A 55 -5.10 14.22 3.44
CA ILE A 55 -6.00 15.26 3.97
C ILE A 55 -5.62 15.61 5.42
N ILE A 56 -5.39 14.62 6.28
CA ILE A 56 -5.01 14.85 7.68
C ILE A 56 -3.65 15.55 7.77
N SER A 57 -2.67 15.18 6.94
CA SER A 57 -1.35 15.83 6.90
C SER A 57 -1.44 17.31 6.52
N VAL A 58 -2.29 17.66 5.55
CA VAL A 58 -2.52 19.06 5.17
C VAL A 58 -3.13 19.84 6.34
N VAL A 59 -4.14 19.28 7.01
CA VAL A 59 -4.78 19.92 8.18
C VAL A 59 -3.77 20.12 9.31
N MET A 60 -2.97 19.10 9.64
CA MET A 60 -1.95 19.22 10.69
C MET A 60 -0.88 20.27 10.35
N SER A 61 -0.42 20.31 9.09
CA SER A 61 0.54 21.32 8.63
C SER A 61 -0.02 22.73 8.75
N LEU A 62 -1.30 22.95 8.38
CA LEU A 62 -1.97 24.24 8.54
C LEU A 62 -2.06 24.66 10.02
N THR A 63 -2.49 23.74 10.91
CA THR A 63 -2.56 24.03 12.34
C THR A 63 -1.18 24.25 12.96
N GLY A 64 -0.15 23.55 12.48
CA GLY A 64 1.24 23.70 12.93
C GLY A 64 1.81 25.06 12.57
N ALA A 65 1.60 25.53 11.33
CA ALA A 65 2.04 26.85 10.89
C ALA A 65 1.33 28.00 11.65
N ILE A 66 0.04 27.84 11.97
CA ILE A 66 -0.70 28.80 12.80
C ILE A 66 -0.16 28.79 14.24
N GLY A 67 0.10 27.61 14.81
CA GLY A 67 0.65 27.44 16.14
C GLY A 67 2.04 28.06 16.28
N ASP A 68 2.91 27.85 15.29
CA ASP A 68 4.26 28.42 15.23
C ASP A 68 4.21 29.96 15.22
N ARG A 69 3.35 30.55 14.40
CA ARG A 69 3.13 32.01 14.36
C ARG A 69 2.65 32.56 15.71
N HIS A 70 1.73 31.85 16.35
CA HIS A 70 1.18 32.27 17.64
C HIS A 70 2.22 32.12 18.77
N TRP A 71 3.03 31.07 18.73
CA TRP A 71 4.11 30.81 19.68
C TRP A 71 5.24 31.83 19.55
N MET A 72 5.63 32.17 18.32
CA MET A 72 6.68 33.14 18.03
C MET A 72 6.27 34.57 18.45
N SER A 73 4.98 34.94 18.33
CA SER A 73 4.49 36.25 18.79
C SER A 73 4.53 36.46 20.30
N GLY A 74 4.60 35.39 21.10
CA GLY A 74 4.60 35.45 22.56
C GLY A 74 5.99 35.37 23.21
N LEU A 75 7.03 35.11 22.41
CA LEU A 75 8.39 34.91 22.91
C LEU A 75 9.23 36.17 22.69
N ASN A 76 9.75 36.75 23.77
CA ASN A 76 10.85 37.69 23.70
C ASN A 76 12.14 36.91 23.43
N LEU A 77 12.44 36.67 22.15
CA LEU A 77 13.68 36.00 21.77
C LEU A 77 14.88 36.95 21.98
N PRO A 78 16.01 36.46 22.50
CA PRO A 78 17.23 37.27 22.62
C PRO A 78 17.75 37.66 21.23
N THR A 79 18.35 38.84 21.08
CA THR A 79 18.78 39.46 19.79
C THR A 79 19.69 38.60 18.90
N TYR A 80 20.29 37.53 19.42
CA TYR A 80 21.02 36.53 18.62
C TYR A 80 20.08 35.53 17.88
N LEU A 81 18.87 35.32 18.38
CA LEU A 81 17.79 34.53 17.78
C LEU A 81 16.72 35.41 17.09
N GLU A 82 16.80 36.74 17.17
CA GLU A 82 16.01 37.64 16.33
C GLU A 82 16.46 37.45 14.88
N LEU A 83 15.80 36.52 14.20
CA LEU A 83 15.92 36.30 12.77
C LEU A 83 15.34 37.55 12.08
N GLY A 84 16.21 38.54 11.86
CA GLY A 84 15.80 39.91 11.51
C GLY A 84 14.85 39.97 10.32
N SER A 85 13.62 40.42 10.54
CA SER A 85 12.63 40.80 9.51
C SER A 85 12.65 39.96 8.23
N TRP A 86 12.56 38.64 8.34
CA TRP A 86 12.24 37.77 7.20
C TRP A 86 10.73 37.55 7.19
N ASP A 87 10.04 38.26 6.31
CA ASP A 87 8.59 38.21 6.09
C ASP A 87 8.10 36.81 5.62
N ASP A 88 9.03 35.88 5.39
CA ASP A 88 8.81 34.52 4.87
C ASP A 88 8.73 33.40 5.93
N SER A 89 8.88 33.72 7.23
CA SER A 89 8.95 32.71 8.31
C SER A 89 7.72 31.78 8.37
N PHE A 90 6.53 32.26 7.97
CA PHE A 90 5.31 31.45 7.95
C PHE A 90 5.34 30.40 6.82
N MET A 91 5.81 30.79 5.63
CA MET A 91 5.91 29.86 4.51
C MET A 91 6.99 28.82 4.77
N GLU A 92 8.10 29.23 5.38
CA GLU A 92 9.18 28.32 5.78
C GLU A 92 8.70 27.29 6.81
N ALA A 93 8.04 27.73 7.89
CA ALA A 93 7.48 26.83 8.90
C ALA A 93 6.44 25.88 8.29
N PHE A 94 5.54 26.39 7.44
CA PHE A 94 4.55 25.57 6.75
C PHE A 94 5.20 24.50 5.86
N VAL A 95 6.17 24.88 5.03
CA VAL A 95 6.88 23.96 4.14
C VAL A 95 7.68 22.92 4.94
N TYR A 96 8.30 23.31 6.06
CA TYR A 96 9.06 22.41 6.92
C TYR A 96 8.17 21.36 7.60
N PHE A 97 7.05 21.80 8.19
CA PHE A 97 6.05 20.90 8.77
C PHE A 97 5.41 20.01 7.71
N PHE A 98 5.09 20.56 6.53
CA PHE A 98 4.51 19.79 5.42
C PHE A 98 5.50 18.73 4.90
N ALA A 99 6.76 19.07 4.65
CA ALA A 99 7.78 18.14 4.16
C ALA A 99 8.09 17.03 5.17
N THR A 100 8.11 17.35 6.46
CA THR A 100 8.34 16.36 7.53
C THR A 100 7.18 15.36 7.61
N LEU A 101 5.93 15.84 7.56
CA LEU A 101 4.76 14.98 7.53
C LEU A 101 4.70 14.17 6.23
N ALA A 102 4.95 14.80 5.07
CA ALA A 102 4.93 14.16 3.77
C ALA A 102 6.00 13.07 3.61
N SER A 103 7.14 13.18 4.30
CA SER A 103 8.20 12.14 4.29
C SER A 103 7.94 11.00 5.28
N MET A 104 7.22 11.24 6.38
CA MET A 104 6.74 10.17 7.29
C MET A 104 5.61 9.34 6.69
N VAL A 105 4.71 9.95 5.91
CA VAL A 105 3.56 9.26 5.30
C VAL A 105 3.94 8.03 4.46
N PRO A 106 4.90 8.09 3.50
CA PRO A 106 5.25 6.93 2.70
C PRO A 106 5.87 5.79 3.52
N ILE A 107 6.67 6.10 4.55
CA ILE A 107 7.28 5.08 5.43
C ILE A 107 6.20 4.38 6.25
N THR A 108 5.33 5.16 6.91
CA THR A 108 4.27 4.62 7.78
C THR A 108 3.21 3.86 6.99
N LEU A 109 2.78 4.39 5.85
CA LEU A 109 1.82 3.73 4.96
C LEU A 109 2.37 2.42 4.41
N TYR A 110 3.61 2.42 3.91
CA TYR A 110 4.25 1.22 3.38
C TYR A 110 4.29 0.09 4.43
N VAL A 111 4.78 0.42 5.63
CA VAL A 111 4.85 -0.54 6.75
C VAL A 111 3.46 -1.03 7.17
N ALA A 112 2.47 -0.15 7.23
CA ALA A 112 1.09 -0.52 7.57
C ALA A 112 0.48 -1.50 6.56
N ILE A 113 0.67 -1.25 5.26
CA ILE A 113 0.17 -2.14 4.20
C ILE A 113 0.83 -3.52 4.30
N THR A 114 2.16 -3.57 4.46
CA THR A 114 2.88 -4.84 4.59
C THR A 114 2.41 -5.63 5.81
N LEU A 115 2.18 -4.96 6.94
CA LEU A 115 1.70 -5.61 8.16
C LEU A 115 0.27 -6.14 8.02
N VAL A 116 -0.65 -5.35 7.44
CA VAL A 116 -2.04 -5.78 7.21
C VAL A 116 -2.08 -6.97 6.27
N LYS A 117 -1.31 -6.94 5.17
CA LYS A 117 -1.20 -8.07 4.23
C LYS A 117 -0.60 -9.31 4.89
N ALA A 118 0.41 -9.16 5.75
CA ALA A 118 0.99 -10.27 6.49
C ALA A 118 -0.01 -10.90 7.49
N LEU A 119 -0.77 -10.06 8.21
CA LEU A 119 -1.79 -10.53 9.14
C LEU A 119 -2.94 -11.23 8.42
N GLN A 120 -3.45 -10.67 7.32
CA GLN A 120 -4.47 -11.33 6.51
C GLN A 120 -3.95 -12.67 5.96
N GLY A 121 -2.73 -12.70 5.41
CA GLY A 121 -2.12 -13.95 4.93
C GLY A 121 -2.00 -15.02 6.02
N LEU A 122 -1.66 -14.63 7.25
CA LEU A 122 -1.58 -15.55 8.39
C LEU A 122 -2.96 -16.04 8.84
N LEU A 123 -3.96 -15.17 8.88
CA LEU A 123 -5.31 -15.48 9.40
C LEU A 123 -6.15 -16.29 8.41
N TYR A 124 -5.98 -16.07 7.10
CA TYR A 124 -6.65 -16.84 6.05
C TYR A 124 -5.84 -18.07 5.56
N GLY A 125 -4.55 -18.14 5.90
CA GLY A 125 -3.66 -19.26 5.55
C GLY A 125 -3.49 -20.32 6.65
N ALA A 126 -4.15 -20.14 7.80
CA ALA A 126 -4.26 -21.11 8.89
C ALA A 126 -5.66 -21.74 8.90
#